data_AF-A0AAW2TJH4-F1
#
_entry.id   AF-A0AAW2TJH4-F1
#
_cell.length_a   1.000
_cell.length_b   1.000
_cell.length_c   1.000
_cell.angle_alpha   90.00
_cell.angle_beta   90.00
_cell.angle_gamma   90.00
#
_symmetry.space_group_name_H-M   'P 1'
#
loop_
_entity.id
_entity.type
_entity.pdbx_description
1 polymer ?
#
loop_
_entity_poly.entity_id
_entity_poly.type
_entity_poly.pdbx_seq_one_letter_code
_entity_poly.pdbx_strand_id
1 'polypeptide(L)'
;MMFEVVRDAVSVQNVETYAFNCVSAFNLFFVLWEAMGKPIKVEGPLKDPPPITEFMPEGVINFIVSSIFKERDGDIHNTCRLIDGAYIDLLSRAEISGVASRNGLLDQHYR
;
A
#
# COMPACT_ATOMS: atom_id res chain seq x y z
N MET A 1 9.61 -1.69 -7.35
CA MET A 1 8.75 -0.49 -7.22
C MET A 1 9.44 0.65 -7.96
N MET A 2 8.87 1.13 -9.06
CA MET A 2 9.47 2.15 -9.94
C MET A 2 8.41 3.21 -10.27
N PHE A 3 7.86 3.86 -9.25
CA PHE A 3 6.78 4.84 -9.43
C PHE A 3 7.32 6.20 -9.93
N GLU A 4 8.44 6.68 -9.38
CA GLU A 4 8.91 8.06 -9.63
C GLU A 4 9.17 8.38 -11.11
N VAL A 5 9.53 7.37 -11.90
CA VAL A 5 9.84 7.54 -13.33
C VAL A 5 8.60 7.73 -14.21
N VAL A 6 7.41 7.40 -13.69
CA VAL A 6 6.12 7.52 -14.39
C VAL A 6 5.10 8.34 -13.58
N ARG A 7 5.57 9.16 -12.63
CA ARG A 7 4.70 9.92 -11.72
C ARG A 7 3.73 10.85 -12.45
N ASP A 8 4.13 11.38 -13.59
CA ASP A 8 3.35 12.29 -14.43
C ASP A 8 2.28 11.58 -15.28
N ALA A 9 2.35 10.25 -15.40
CA ALA A 9 1.38 9.46 -16.17
C ALA A 9 -0.06 9.62 -15.67
N VAL A 10 -0.26 9.90 -14.37
CA VAL A 10 -1.57 10.13 -13.75
C VAL A 10 -2.28 11.39 -14.29
N SER A 11 -1.52 12.33 -14.85
CA SER A 11 -2.06 13.57 -15.44
C SER A 11 -2.48 13.42 -16.90
N VAL A 12 -2.18 12.27 -17.52
CA VAL A 12 -2.50 12.02 -18.92
C VAL A 12 -3.94 11.53 -19.01
N GLN A 13 -4.75 12.25 -19.78
CA GLN A 13 -6.15 11.89 -19.95
C GLN A 13 -6.31 10.50 -20.58
N ASN A 14 -7.26 9.72 -20.06
CA ASN A 14 -7.57 8.35 -20.51
C ASN A 14 -6.41 7.34 -20.33
N VAL A 15 -5.45 7.63 -19.45
CA VAL A 15 -4.43 6.66 -19.01
C VAL A 15 -4.77 6.20 -17.60
N GLU A 16 -4.84 4.88 -17.44
CA GLU A 16 -4.88 4.26 -16.12
C GLU A 16 -3.47 3.83 -15.71
N THR A 17 -3.15 4.01 -14.45
CA THR A 17 -1.84 3.72 -13.86
C THR A 17 -1.98 2.65 -12.77
N TYR A 18 -1.06 1.69 -12.78
CA TYR A 18 -1.11 0.54 -11.88
C TYR A 18 0.26 0.31 -11.24
N ALA A 19 0.27 -0.07 -9.97
CA ALA A 19 1.48 -0.55 -9.31
C ALA A 19 1.53 -2.08 -9.34
N PHE A 20 2.62 -2.62 -9.90
CA PHE A 20 2.91 -4.05 -9.82
C PHE A 20 3.70 -4.37 -8.54
N ASN A 21 3.02 -5.02 -7.60
CA ASN A 21 3.56 -5.47 -6.33
C ASN A 21 4.16 -6.87 -6.49
N CYS A 22 5.48 -6.93 -6.61
CA CYS A 22 6.23 -8.18 -6.76
C CYS A 22 6.55 -8.89 -5.44
N VAL A 23 6.28 -8.25 -4.30
CA VAL A 23 6.38 -8.83 -2.96
C VAL A 23 5.04 -9.47 -2.58
N SER A 24 5.05 -10.40 -1.62
CA SER A 24 3.81 -11.00 -1.11
C SER A 24 2.88 -9.95 -0.52
N ALA A 25 1.57 -10.23 -0.56
CA ALA A 25 0.59 -9.32 0.03
C ALA A 25 0.80 -9.20 1.55
N PHE A 26 1.22 -10.29 2.20
CA PHE A 26 1.66 -10.29 3.60
C PHE A 26 2.74 -9.23 3.86
N ASN A 27 3.83 -9.26 3.09
CA ASN A 27 4.96 -8.35 3.32
C ASN A 27 4.53 -6.89 3.13
N LEU A 28 3.77 -6.62 2.05
CA LEU A 28 3.26 -5.28 1.78
C LEU A 28 2.33 -4.79 2.89
N PHE A 29 1.40 -5.64 3.33
CA PHE A 29 0.50 -5.33 4.43
C PHE A 29 1.27 -5.02 5.70
N PHE A 30 2.24 -5.86 6.05
CA PHE A 30 2.99 -5.74 7.30
C PHE A 30 3.79 -4.43 7.34
N VAL A 31 4.47 -4.08 6.24
CA VAL A 31 5.20 -2.80 6.12
C VAL A 31 4.28 -1.61 6.33
N LEU A 32 3.14 -1.57 5.64
CA LEU A 32 2.18 -0.47 5.73
C LEU A 32 1.53 -0.40 7.11
N TRP A 33 1.06 -1.53 7.62
CA TRP A 33 0.41 -1.63 8.91
C TRP A 33 1.32 -1.14 10.03
N GLU A 34 2.59 -1.56 10.05
CA GLU A 34 3.54 -1.13 11.07
C GLU A 34 3.92 0.34 10.92
N ALA A 35 4.21 0.81 9.71
CA ALA A 35 4.53 2.21 9.44
C ALA A 35 3.38 3.18 9.77
N MET A 36 2.13 2.71 9.70
CA MET A 36 0.92 3.48 10.06
C MET A 36 0.56 3.38 11.54
N GLY A 37 1.40 2.79 12.38
CA GLY A 37 1.15 2.67 13.82
C GLY A 37 0.12 1.59 14.18
N LYS A 38 0.03 0.53 13.36
CA LYS A 38 -0.82 -0.65 13.59
C LYS A 38 -2.32 -0.32 13.71
N PRO A 39 -2.92 0.35 12.69
CA PRO A 39 -4.28 0.90 12.77
C PRO A 39 -5.39 -0.17 12.85
N ILE A 40 -5.08 -1.40 12.49
CA ILE A 40 -6.02 -2.53 12.54
C ILE A 40 -5.51 -3.54 13.57
N LYS A 41 -6.41 -4.02 14.44
CA LYS A 41 -6.09 -5.16 15.28
C LYS A 41 -6.02 -6.44 14.44
N VAL A 42 -4.86 -7.07 14.41
CA VAL A 42 -4.62 -8.35 13.74
C VAL A 42 -4.49 -9.46 14.80
N GLU A 43 -4.94 -10.66 14.45
CA GLU A 43 -4.85 -11.85 15.31
C GLU A 43 -3.83 -12.85 14.72
N GLY A 44 -3.41 -13.83 15.51
CA GLY A 44 -2.50 -14.88 15.05
C GLY A 44 -1.03 -14.45 15.02
N PRO A 45 -0.23 -14.90 14.02
CA PRO A 45 1.23 -14.70 13.99
C PRO A 45 1.68 -13.23 13.99
N LEU A 46 0.79 -12.30 13.61
CA LEU A 46 1.03 -10.86 13.60
C LEU A 46 0.62 -10.14 14.89
N LYS A 47 0.20 -10.88 15.92
CA LYS A 47 -0.17 -10.26 17.22
C LYS A 47 1.02 -9.59 17.90
N ASP A 48 2.21 -10.17 17.76
CA ASP A 48 3.45 -9.66 18.33
C ASP A 48 4.66 -9.98 17.42
N PRO A 49 4.72 -9.39 16.22
CA PRO A 49 5.79 -9.65 15.29
C PRO A 49 7.04 -8.83 15.67
N PRO A 50 8.25 -9.28 15.29
CA PRO A 50 9.45 -8.46 15.41
C PRO A 50 9.28 -7.16 14.61
N PRO A 51 9.87 -6.04 15.06
CA PRO A 51 9.81 -4.77 14.35
C PRO A 51 10.31 -4.86 12.91
N ILE A 52 9.71 -4.09 12.00
CA ILE A 52 10.13 -4.08 10.59
C ILE A 52 11.58 -3.66 10.39
N THR A 53 12.09 -2.83 11.29
CA THR A 53 13.47 -2.33 11.26
C THR A 53 14.50 -3.43 11.51
N GLU A 54 14.12 -4.58 12.06
CA GLU A 54 15.04 -5.71 12.23
C GLU A 54 15.36 -6.42 10.91
N PHE A 55 14.52 -6.28 9.88
CA PHE A 55 14.70 -6.95 8.59
C PHE A 55 14.64 -6.02 7.38
N MET A 56 14.34 -4.73 7.57
CA MET A 56 14.35 -3.73 6.51
C MET A 56 14.95 -2.40 7.00
N PRO A 57 15.91 -1.80 6.27
CA PRO A 57 16.43 -0.49 6.61
C PRO A 57 15.34 0.59 6.58
N GLU A 58 15.41 1.55 7.52
CA GLU A 58 14.45 2.68 7.59
C GLU A 58 14.30 3.44 6.27
N GLY A 59 15.40 3.65 5.53
CA GLY A 59 15.35 4.32 4.23
C GLY A 59 14.48 3.58 3.21
N VAL A 60 14.45 2.25 3.26
CA VAL A 60 13.61 1.42 2.38
C VAL A 60 12.15 1.50 2.83
N ILE A 61 11.89 1.44 4.14
CA ILE A 61 10.54 1.59 4.71
C ILE A 61 9.95 2.94 4.30
N ASN A 62 10.71 4.03 4.48
CA ASN A 62 10.29 5.39 4.11
C ASN A 62 10.04 5.53 2.61
N PHE A 63 10.88 4.90 1.77
CA PHE A 63 10.66 4.88 0.32
C PHE A 63 9.36 4.16 -0.05
N ILE A 64 9.08 3.01 0.55
CA ILE A 64 7.86 2.23 0.31
C ILE A 64 6.61 3.03 0.72
N VAL A 65 6.60 3.57 1.94
CA VAL A 65 5.48 4.35 2.48
C VAL A 65 5.21 5.59 1.63
N SER A 66 6.25 6.32 1.24
CA SER A 66 6.09 7.53 0.41
C SER A 66 5.62 7.25 -1.01
N SER A 67 5.85 6.05 -1.55
CA SER A 67 5.48 5.68 -2.92
C SER A 67 4.12 4.97 -3.05
N ILE A 68 3.67 4.27 -2.00
CA ILE A 68 2.40 3.53 -2.01
C ILE A 68 1.16 4.42 -1.87
N PHE A 69 1.27 5.64 -1.36
CA PHE A 69 0.13 6.55 -1.28
C PHE A 69 -0.02 7.46 -2.49
N LYS A 70 0.76 7.23 -3.55
CA LYS A 70 0.71 8.05 -4.75
C LYS A 70 -0.43 7.63 -5.66
N GLU A 71 -0.94 8.62 -6.40
CA GLU A 71 -2.06 8.48 -7.31
C GLU A 71 -1.84 7.31 -8.28
N ARG A 72 -2.75 6.36 -8.24
CA ARG A 72 -2.87 5.25 -9.19
C ARG A 72 -4.28 4.67 -9.13
N ASP A 73 -4.69 4.03 -10.21
CA ASP A 73 -6.01 3.45 -10.36
C ASP A 73 -6.11 2.08 -9.68
N GLY A 74 -5.00 1.36 -9.54
CA GLY A 74 -5.01 0.08 -8.83
C GLY A 74 -3.64 -0.53 -8.54
N ASP A 75 -3.72 -1.66 -7.85
CA ASP A 75 -2.59 -2.49 -7.46
C ASP A 75 -2.73 -3.90 -8.06
N ILE A 76 -1.67 -4.39 -8.71
CA ILE A 76 -1.57 -5.76 -9.22
C ILE A 76 -0.60 -6.50 -8.32
N HIS A 77 -1.04 -7.56 -7.66
CA HIS A 77 -0.20 -8.37 -6.78
C HIS A 77 0.26 -9.64 -7.49
N ASN A 78 1.56 -9.93 -7.44
CA ASN A 78 2.13 -11.18 -7.94
C ASN A 78 1.87 -12.36 -6.98
N THR A 79 0.60 -12.64 -6.71
CA THR A 79 0.13 -13.67 -5.80
C THR A 79 -1.29 -14.08 -6.17
N CYS A 80 -1.92 -14.97 -5.40
CA CYS A 80 -3.32 -15.32 -5.57
C CYS A 80 -4.03 -15.43 -4.23
N ARG A 81 -5.36 -15.44 -4.25
CA ARG A 81 -6.19 -15.52 -3.04
C ARG A 81 -5.97 -16.79 -2.23
N LEU A 82 -5.58 -17.90 -2.86
CA LEU A 82 -5.30 -19.14 -2.16
C LEU A 82 -4.09 -19.02 -1.21
N ILE A 83 -3.11 -18.19 -1.57
CA ILE A 83 -1.88 -17.99 -0.79
C ILE A 83 -2.04 -16.80 0.16
N ASP A 84 -2.52 -15.68 -0.37
CA ASP A 84 -2.43 -14.36 0.28
C ASP A 84 -3.81 -13.70 0.50
N GLY A 85 -4.91 -14.43 0.31
CA GLY A 85 -6.26 -13.86 0.29
C GLY A 85 -6.60 -13.01 1.50
N ALA A 86 -6.26 -13.48 2.71
CA ALA A 86 -6.50 -12.73 3.94
C ALA A 86 -5.73 -11.40 4.00
N TYR A 87 -4.52 -11.35 3.44
CA TYR A 87 -3.71 -10.13 3.41
C TYR A 87 -4.14 -9.18 2.29
N ILE A 88 -4.63 -9.70 1.17
CA ILE A 88 -5.31 -8.90 0.13
C ILE A 88 -6.54 -8.22 0.72
N ASP A 89 -7.33 -8.93 1.53
CA ASP A 89 -8.49 -8.38 2.21
C ASP A 89 -8.09 -7.28 3.21
N LEU A 90 -6.98 -7.46 3.93
CA LEU A 90 -6.44 -6.45 4.84
C LEU A 90 -5.88 -5.22 4.11
N LEU A 91 -5.18 -5.38 2.98
CA LEU A 91 -4.69 -4.28 2.15
C LEU A 91 -5.82 -3.43 1.57
N SER A 92 -6.97 -4.05 1.32
CA SER A 92 -8.15 -3.38 0.77
C SER A 92 -8.90 -2.51 1.80
N ARG A 93 -8.54 -2.59 3.08
CA ARG A 93 -9.17 -1.78 4.14
C ARG A 93 -8.84 -0.30 3.97
N ALA A 94 -9.78 0.57 4.29
CA ALA A 94 -9.61 2.02 4.12
C ALA A 94 -8.47 2.58 4.98
N GLU A 95 -8.23 1.96 6.13
CA GLU A 95 -7.15 2.25 7.08
C GLU A 95 -5.75 1.92 6.53
N ILE A 96 -5.65 1.17 5.42
CA ILE A 96 -4.37 0.74 4.82
C ILE A 96 -4.23 1.23 3.37
N SER A 97 -5.28 1.09 2.56
CA SER A 97 -5.30 1.40 1.11
C SER A 97 -5.12 2.88 0.76
N GLY A 98 -5.15 3.78 1.76
CA GLY A 98 -5.05 5.22 1.55
C GLY A 98 -6.27 5.83 0.86
N VAL A 99 -7.37 5.07 0.67
CA VAL A 99 -8.60 5.55 0.03
C VAL A 99 -9.23 6.71 0.80
N ALA A 100 -9.12 6.73 2.13
CA ALA A 100 -9.55 7.87 2.94
C ALA A 100 -8.83 9.17 2.58
N SER A 101 -7.55 9.10 2.19
CA SER A 101 -6.75 10.25 1.73
C SER A 101 -7.18 10.72 0.33
N ARG A 102 -7.57 9.79 -0.55
CA ARG A 102 -8.06 10.11 -1.91
C ARG A 102 -9.42 10.80 -1.91
N ASN A 103 -10.36 10.35 -1.07
CA ASN A 103 -11.70 10.95 -1.00
C ASN A 103 -11.68 12.40 -0.48
N GLY A 104 -10.78 12.74 0.44
CA GLY A 104 -10.62 14.13 0.93
C GLY A 104 -10.02 15.10 -0.10
N LEU A 105 -9.34 14.60 -1.14
CA LEU A 105 -8.83 15.39 -2.27
C LEU A 105 -9.88 15.58 -3.37
N LEU A 106 -10.72 14.56 -3.62
CA LEU A 106 -11.83 14.67 -4.56
C LEU A 106 -12.87 15.72 -4.14
N ASP A 107 -13.12 15.86 -2.83
CA ASP A 107 -14.02 16.89 -2.28
C ASP A 107 -13.50 18.33 -2.45
N GLN A 108 -12.18 18.52 -2.66
CA GLN A 108 -11.58 19.84 -2.85
C GLN A 108 -11.55 20.30 -4.31
N HIS A 109 -11.60 19.36 -5.26
CA HIS A 109 -11.60 19.67 -6.70
C HIS A 109 -12.99 19.89 -7.29
N TYR A 110 -14.07 19.68 -6.51
CA TYR A 110 -15.47 19.87 -6.91
C TYR A 110 -16.19 21.02 -6.17
N ARG A 111 -15.47 21.98 -5.57
CA ARG A 111 -16.03 23.23 -5.02
C ARG A 111 -15.63 24.45 -5.81
#